data_AF-A0A940UHU0-F1
#
_entry.id   AF-A0A940UHU0-F1
#
_cell.length_a   1.000
_cell.length_b   1.000
_cell.length_c   1.000
_cell.angle_alpha   90.00
_cell.angle_beta   90.00
_cell.angle_gamma   90.00
#
_symmetry.space_group_name_H-M   'P 1'
#
loop_
_entity.id
_entity.type
_entity.pdbx_description
1 polymer ?
#
loop_
_entity_poly.entity_id
_entity_poly.type
_entity_poly.pdbx_seq_one_letter_code
_entity_poly.pdbx_strand_id
1 'polypeptide(L)' 'MSVICPVCKKVKKNPVDCARHMFGTGDKPHKAWFEAQGLSFIDLLLDQATQPGNKSYELVGGYIEKAQKDIK' A
#
# COMPACT_ATOMS: atom_id res chain seq x y z
N MET A 1 5.11 12.62 8.69
CA MET A 1 6.14 11.58 8.86
C MET A 1 6.39 10.95 7.51
N SER A 2 7.61 10.97 7.00
CA SER A 2 7.93 10.28 5.75
C SER A 2 7.90 8.76 5.95
N VAL A 3 7.50 8.04 4.92
CA VAL A 3 7.44 6.57 4.92
C VAL A 3 8.20 6.02 3.74
N ILE A 4 8.84 4.87 3.94
CA ILE A 4 9.61 4.15 2.93
C ILE A 4 8.74 3.03 2.37
N CYS A 5 8.62 2.96 1.04
CA CYS A 5 7.94 1.84 0.39
C CYS A 5 8.62 0.52 0.78
N PRO A 6 7.89 -0.49 1.30
CA PRO A 6 8.48 -1.74 1.75
C PRO A 6 9.14 -2.53 0.61
N VAL A 7 8.69 -2.31 -0.63
CA VAL A 7 9.13 -3.05 -1.82
C VAL A 7 10.31 -2.37 -2.50
N CYS A 8 10.14 -1.13 -2.98
CA CYS A 8 11.16 -0.45 -3.78
C CYS A 8 11.95 0.64 -3.04
N LYS A 9 11.75 0.76 -1.72
CA LYS A 9 12.44 1.71 -0.83
C LYS A 9 12.30 3.20 -1.19
N LYS A 10 11.41 3.55 -2.12
CA LYS A 10 11.08 4.96 -2.41
C LYS A 10 10.44 5.64 -1.19
N VAL A 11 10.92 6.84 -0.88
CA VAL A 11 10.35 7.67 0.20
C VAL A 11 9.08 8.37 -0.28
N LYS A 12 8.06 8.40 0.57
CA LYS A 12 6.77 9.05 0.35
C LYS A 12 6.40 9.92 1.54
N LYS A 13 5.48 10.87 1.31
CA LYS A 13 5.15 11.94 2.27
C LYS A 13 4.39 11.43 3.49
N ASN A 14 3.57 10.39 3.32
CA ASN A 14 2.75 9.76 4.36
C ASN A 14 2.33 8.34 3.91
N PRO A 15 1.75 7.51 4.80
CA PRO A 15 1.36 6.13 4.49
C PRO A 15 0.37 6.01 3.32
N VAL A 16 -0.61 6.91 3.23
CA VAL A 16 -1.65 6.88 2.18
C VAL A 16 -1.06 7.17 0.81
N ASP A 17 -0.13 8.13 0.71
CA ASP A 17 0.60 8.42 -0.53
C ASP A 17 1.52 7.27 -0.92
N CYS A 18 2.02 6.50 0.05
CA CYS A 18 2.75 5.27 -0.22
C CYS A 18 1.82 4.17 -0.75
N ALA A 19 0.64 4.00 -0.16
CA ALA A 19 -0.38 3.09 -0.66
C ALA A 19 -0.73 3.40 -2.12
N ARG A 20 -1.03 4.67 -2.45
CA ARG A 20 -1.29 5.12 -3.83
C ARG A 20 -0.15 4.76 -4.79
N HIS A 21 1.09 4.93 -4.34
CA HIS A 21 2.25 4.52 -5.12
C HIS A 21 2.30 3.00 -5.36
N MET A 22 1.98 2.17 -4.36
CA MET A 22 1.97 0.72 -4.51
C MET A 22 0.89 0.27 -5.51
N PHE A 23 -0.33 0.82 -5.40
CA PHE A 23 -1.42 0.56 -6.35
C PHE A 23 -1.06 1.01 -7.77
N GLY A 24 -0.54 2.23 -7.93
CA GLY A 24 -0.19 2.78 -9.24
C GLY A 24 1.04 2.13 -9.90
N THR A 25 1.92 1.50 -9.13
CA THR A 25 3.07 0.76 -9.68
C THR A 25 2.62 -0.57 -10.26
N GLY A 26 1.83 -1.34 -9.51
CA GLY A 26 1.13 -2.53 -10.00
C GLY A 26 2.00 -3.62 -10.65
N ASP A 27 3.31 -3.61 -10.42
CA ASP A 27 4.23 -4.65 -10.89
C ASP A 27 4.14 -5.90 -9.99
N LYS A 28 4.76 -7.00 -10.42
CA LYS A 28 4.68 -8.27 -9.71
C LYS A 28 5.19 -8.18 -8.26
N PRO A 29 6.33 -7.52 -7.95
CA PRO A 29 6.79 -7.30 -6.58
C PRO A 29 5.81 -6.52 -5.70
N HIS A 30 5.23 -5.42 -6.18
CA HIS A 30 4.30 -4.63 -5.37
C HIS A 30 3.00 -5.40 -5.14
N LYS A 31 2.49 -6.13 -6.15
CA LYS A 31 1.32 -7.02 -6.01
C LYS A 31 1.55 -8.13 -4.98
N ALA A 32 2.69 -8.82 -5.06
CA ALA A 32 3.05 -9.89 -4.14
C ALA A 32 3.14 -9.41 -2.68
N TRP A 33 3.51 -8.14 -2.45
CA TRP A 33 3.53 -7.59 -1.11
C TRP A 33 2.13 -7.51 -0.48
N PHE A 34 1.09 -7.16 -1.25
CA PHE A 34 -0.30 -7.17 -0.75
C PHE A 34 -0.72 -8.58 -0.33
N GLU A 35 -0.43 -9.58 -1.16
CA GLU A 35 -0.77 -10.99 -0.86
C GLU A 35 -0.04 -11.47 0.40
N ALA A 36 1.22 -11.07 0.59
CA ALA A 36 1.98 -11.38 1.80
C ALA A 36 1.39 -10.73 3.08
N GLN A 37 0.57 -9.68 2.94
CA GLN A 37 -0.19 -9.10 4.06
C GLN A 37 -1.57 -9.75 4.24
N GLY A 38 -1.90 -10.78 3.45
CA GLY A 38 -3.24 -11.39 3.42
C GLY A 38 -4.28 -10.54 2.68
N LEU A 39 -3.84 -9.61 1.84
CA LEU A 39 -4.72 -8.71 1.09
C LEU A 39 -4.79 -9.12 -0.39
N SER A 40 -6.00 -9.22 -0.93
CA SER A 40 -6.22 -9.42 -2.36
C SER A 40 -6.09 -8.09 -3.11
N PHE A 41 -5.12 -7.99 -4.01
CA PHE A 41 -4.90 -6.78 -4.80
C PHE A 41 -6.11 -6.43 -5.68
N ILE A 42 -6.79 -7.45 -6.23
CA ILE A 42 -7.96 -7.25 -7.08
C ILE A 42 -9.14 -6.73 -6.26
N ASP A 43 -9.41 -7.31 -5.08
CA ASP A 43 -10.52 -6.86 -4.24
C ASP A 43 -10.29 -5.44 -3.75
N LEU A 44 -9.05 -5.09 -3.40
CA LEU A 44 -8.69 -3.73 -3.03
C LEU A 44 -8.92 -2.71 -4.16
N LEU A 45 -8.65 -3.10 -5.42
CA LEU A 45 -8.94 -2.27 -6.59
C LEU A 45 -10.44 -2.13 -6.84
N LEU A 46 -11.20 -3.22 -6.69
CA LEU A 46 -12.67 -3.18 -6.80
C LEU A 46 -13.27 -2.27 -5.74
N ASP A 47 -12.79 -2.36 -4.49
CA ASP A 47 -13.20 -1.46 -3.41
C ASP A 47 -12.89 0.00 -3.73
N GLN A 48 -11.75 0.30 -4.35
CA GLN A 48 -11.45 1.68 -4.79
C GLN A 48 -12.39 2.17 -5.89
N ALA A 49 -12.79 1.30 -6.80
CA ALA A 49 -13.67 1.66 -7.92
C ALA A 49 -15.14 1.80 -7.50
N THR A 50 -15.55 1.08 -6.45
CA THR A 50 -16.97 0.94 -6.07
C THR A 50 -17.32 1.65 -4.77
N GLN A 51 -16.37 1.89 -3.87
CA GLN A 51 -16.61 2.52 -2.58
C GLN A 51 -15.99 3.93 -2.50
N PRO A 52 -16.77 4.95 -2.08
CA PRO A 52 -16.22 6.27 -1.82
C PRO A 52 -15.35 6.28 -0.55
N GLY A 53 -14.50 7.30 -0.44
CA GLY A 53 -13.79 7.61 0.80
C GLY A 53 -12.40 6.99 0.97
N ASN A 54 -11.75 6.52 -0.10
CA ASN A 54 -10.35 6.08 -0.07
C ASN A 54 -10.03 4.93 0.90
N LYS A 55 -11.03 4.14 1.34
CA LYS A 55 -10.88 3.12 2.38
C LYS A 55 -9.72 2.15 2.13
N SER A 56 -9.55 1.66 0.89
CA SER A 56 -8.44 0.75 0.56
C SER A 56 -7.07 1.41 0.72
N TYR A 57 -6.94 2.71 0.43
CA TYR A 57 -5.67 3.43 0.63
C TYR A 57 -5.37 3.62 2.11
N GLU A 58 -6.38 3.89 2.94
CA GLU A 58 -6.21 4.02 4.38
C GLU A 58 -5.86 2.69 5.03
N LEU A 59 -6.57 1.61 4.67
CA LEU A 59 -6.28 0.25 5.11
C LEU A 59 -4.83 -0.11 4.82
N VAL A 60 -4.43 -0.01 3.55
CA VAL A 60 -3.06 -0.33 3.10
C VAL A 60 -2.04 0.60 3.76
N GLY A 61 -2.37 1.87 3.94
CA GLY A 61 -1.54 2.82 4.70
C GLY A 61 -1.22 2.31 6.11
N GLY A 62 -2.20 1.73 6.81
CA GLY A 62 -1.99 1.12 8.12
C GLY A 62 -1.02 -0.07 8.09
N TYR A 63 -1.07 -0.91 7.05
CA TYR A 63 -0.09 -2.00 6.88
C TYR A 63 1.32 -1.46 6.58
N ILE A 64 1.42 -0.44 5.73
CA ILE A 64 2.69 0.20 5.40
C ILE A 64 3.32 0.85 6.63
N GLU A 65 2.52 1.50 7.48
CA GLU A 65 2.98 2.12 8.71
C GLU A 65 3.55 1.07 9.68
N LYS A 66 2.88 -0.09 9.83
CA LYS A 66 3.41 -1.21 10.61
C LYS A 66 4.74 -1.72 10.05
N ALA A 67 4.82 -1.89 8.72
CA ALA A 67 6.03 -2.34 8.04
C ALA A 67 7.21 -1.38 8.17
N GLN A 68 7.01 -0.11 8.52
CA GLN A 68 8.12 0.82 8.77
C GLN A 68 9.05 0.37 9.90
N LYS A 69 8.53 -0.43 10.86
CA LYS A 69 9.32 -0.94 11.98
C LYS A 69 10.39 -1.94 11.53
N ASP A 70 10.09 -2.71 10.48
CA ASP A 70 10.92 -3.78 9.95
C ASP A 70 11.84 -3.33 8.80
N ILE A 71 11.70 -2.08 8.34
CA ILE A 71 12.51 -1.49 7.26
C ILE A 71 13.79 -0.82 7.81
N LYS A 72 13.96 -0.78 9.13
CA LYS A 72 15.16 -0.22 9.78
C LYS A 72 16.42 -1.01 9.47
#